data_AF-A0A1G7TGW4-F1
#
_entry.id   AF-A0A1G7TGW4-F1
#
_cell.length_a   1.000
_cell.length_b   1.000
_cell.length_c   1.000
_cell.angle_alpha   90.00
_cell.angle_beta   90.00
_cell.angle_gamma   90.00
#
_symmetry.space_group_name_H-M   'P 1'
#
loop_
_entity.id
_entity.type
_entity.pdbx_description
1 polymer ?
#
loop_
_entity_poly.entity_id
_entity_poly.type
_entity_poly.pdbx_seq_one_letter_code
_entity_poly.pdbx_strand_id
1 'polypeptide(L)'
;MKRFYLLSVLMVMFTISANAQLEVNSLGDVRIGYYDSHGSYKINLLAGSTADNSSVANIGIMGKSVVTGYGTAASCGVYGMASHSYTGMCYGVAGSLLSNSNGAGVMGGTSDFMGYNLYGKYAGYFLGNFDVVGSVTAPSIIQPSDLQLSDNITSISSRGGSALNKLLDMNVVEYTRKPLIPSLKLPDTVSVEKVLQDANVDIDKKHFGLIAQELQTIYPELVVKGQDGYLGVNYIELVPIL
;
A
#
# COMPACT_ATOMS: atom_id res chain seq x y z
N MET A 1 61.82 31.09 3.44
CA MET A 1 60.91 30.63 2.38
C MET A 1 60.67 29.11 2.37
N LYS A 2 61.69 28.24 2.55
CA LYS A 2 61.49 26.77 2.52
C LYS A 2 60.58 26.18 3.61
N ARG A 3 60.48 26.81 4.79
CA ARG A 3 59.61 26.34 5.90
C ARG A 3 58.11 26.58 5.69
N PHE A 4 57.74 27.64 4.96
CA PHE A 4 56.33 27.93 4.64
C PHE A 4 55.77 27.01 3.55
N TYR A 5 56.60 26.61 2.59
CA TYR A 5 56.23 25.65 1.54
C TYR A 5 55.93 24.25 2.11
N LEU A 6 56.66 23.84 3.14
CA LEU A 6 56.41 22.54 3.78
C LEU A 6 55.05 22.54 4.50
N LEU A 7 54.69 23.66 5.12
CA LEU A 7 53.42 23.79 5.86
C LEU A 7 52.21 23.84 4.90
N SER A 8 52.33 24.53 3.77
CA SER A 8 51.27 24.57 2.76
C SER A 8 51.07 23.23 2.06
N VAL A 9 52.16 22.49 1.76
CA VAL A 9 52.07 21.13 1.21
C VAL A 9 51.46 20.17 2.23
N LEU A 10 51.78 20.30 3.52
CA LEU A 10 51.19 19.47 4.58
C LEU A 10 49.68 19.72 4.75
N MET A 11 49.24 20.98 4.67
CA MET A 11 47.81 21.33 4.74
C MET A 11 47.02 20.79 3.55
N VAL A 12 47.59 20.86 2.34
CA VAL A 12 46.98 20.27 1.14
C VAL A 12 46.89 18.75 1.24
N MET A 13 47.90 18.08 1.80
CA MET A 13 47.87 16.62 2.02
C MET A 13 46.77 16.16 3.00
N PHE A 14 46.42 16.97 4.02
CA PHE A 14 45.29 16.68 4.91
C PHE A 14 43.91 16.85 4.25
N THR A 15 43.83 17.54 3.11
CA THR A 15 42.56 17.76 2.38
C THR A 15 42.23 16.69 1.35
N ILE A 16 43.17 15.80 0.98
CA ILE A 16 43.00 14.91 -0.18
C ILE A 16 42.43 13.52 0.15
N SER A 17 42.16 13.17 1.41
CA SER A 17 41.55 11.84 1.69
C SER A 17 40.75 11.72 2.99
N ALA A 18 39.92 12.71 3.32
CA ALA A 18 38.84 12.51 4.28
C ALA A 18 37.56 12.07 3.56
N ASN A 19 37.52 10.81 3.12
CA ASN A 19 36.24 10.20 2.72
C ASN A 19 35.44 9.95 3.99
N ALA A 20 34.64 10.94 4.42
CA ALA A 20 33.77 10.78 5.56
C ALA A 20 32.65 9.78 5.18
N GLN A 21 32.64 8.63 5.85
CA GLN A 21 31.55 7.65 5.71
C GLN A 21 30.21 8.20 6.21
N LEU A 22 30.25 9.30 6.97
CA LEU A 22 29.12 10.08 7.42
C LEU A 22 29.37 11.55 7.04
N GLU A 23 28.61 12.08 6.09
CA GLU A 23 28.68 13.48 5.63
C GLU A 23 27.46 14.23 6.15
N VAL A 24 27.66 15.41 6.74
CA VAL A 24 26.56 16.34 7.08
C VAL A 24 26.67 17.56 6.18
N ASN A 25 25.66 17.81 5.36
CA ASN A 25 25.67 18.98 4.46
C ASN A 25 25.24 20.27 5.20
N SER A 26 25.37 21.42 4.55
CA SER A 26 25.00 22.73 5.12
C SER A 26 23.49 22.92 5.35
N LEU A 27 22.66 21.99 4.87
CA LEU A 27 21.21 21.95 5.12
C LEU A 27 20.86 21.04 6.31
N GLY A 28 21.86 20.37 6.91
CA GLY A 28 21.68 19.48 8.06
C GLY A 28 21.39 18.01 7.71
N ASP A 29 21.41 17.64 6.42
CA ASP A 29 21.19 16.25 6.02
C ASP A 29 22.41 15.41 6.35
N VAL A 30 22.19 14.27 7.02
CA VAL A 30 23.23 13.27 7.32
C VAL A 30 23.19 12.17 6.26
N ARG A 31 24.29 11.97 5.55
CA ARG A 31 24.47 10.93 4.53
C ARG A 31 25.44 9.88 5.06
N ILE A 32 25.13 8.60 4.83
CA ILE A 32 26.01 7.50 5.21
C ILE A 32 26.38 6.71 3.93
N GLY A 33 27.65 6.76 3.53
CA GLY A 33 28.16 6.07 2.32
C GLY A 33 29.04 6.92 1.39
N TYR A 34 29.47 6.34 0.26
CA TYR A 34 30.31 7.00 -0.76
C TYR A 34 29.49 7.33 -2.01
N TYR A 35 29.69 8.52 -2.61
CA TYR A 35 28.98 8.98 -3.81
C TYR A 35 29.96 9.11 -4.99
N ASP A 36 29.77 8.33 -6.05
CA ASP A 36 30.43 8.57 -7.34
C ASP A 36 29.42 8.85 -8.46
N SER A 37 29.90 9.51 -9.53
CA SER A 37 29.12 9.84 -10.72
C SER A 37 28.81 8.64 -11.63
N HIS A 38 29.17 7.42 -11.22
CA HIS A 38 29.04 6.19 -12.02
C HIS A 38 28.28 5.09 -11.26
N GLY A 39 27.29 5.47 -10.45
CA GLY A 39 26.19 4.61 -10.04
C GLY A 39 26.62 3.32 -9.35
N SER A 40 27.27 3.41 -8.19
CA SER A 40 27.38 2.30 -7.25
C SER A 40 26.66 2.63 -5.95
N TYR A 41 25.41 2.19 -5.79
CA TYR A 41 24.67 2.34 -4.53
C TYR A 41 25.34 1.53 -3.41
N LYS A 42 25.67 2.16 -2.27
CA LYS A 42 25.97 1.46 -1.01
C LYS A 42 25.20 2.08 0.16
N ILE A 43 24.03 1.51 0.47
CA ILE A 43 23.42 1.60 1.81
C ILE A 43 23.60 0.24 2.47
N ASN A 44 24.61 0.09 3.33
CA ASN A 44 24.79 -1.11 4.18
C ASN A 44 24.29 -0.80 5.60
N LEU A 45 22.98 -0.84 5.79
CA LEU A 45 22.38 -0.86 7.13
C LEU A 45 22.09 -2.31 7.51
N LEU A 46 23.08 -3.01 8.06
CA LEU A 46 22.88 -4.34 8.66
C LEU A 46 22.29 -4.17 10.07
N ALA A 47 21.02 -3.77 10.15
CA ALA A 47 20.31 -3.69 11.42
C ALA A 47 19.65 -5.06 11.70
N GLY A 48 20.38 -5.92 12.40
CA GLY A 48 19.85 -7.15 12.97
C GLY A 48 19.61 -6.96 14.46
N SER A 49 18.39 -7.21 14.92
CA SER A 49 18.12 -7.38 16.34
C SER A 49 17.93 -8.87 16.63
N THR A 50 18.81 -9.41 17.48
CA THR A 50 18.65 -10.74 18.08
C THR A 50 18.12 -10.53 19.50
N ALA A 51 17.02 -11.20 19.86
CA ALA A 51 16.62 -11.30 21.27
C ALA A 51 16.89 -12.72 21.75
N ASP A 52 17.54 -12.82 22.91
CA ASP A 52 17.88 -14.09 23.56
C ASP A 52 16.70 -14.68 24.35
N ASN A 53 15.55 -14.01 24.39
CA ASN A 53 14.35 -14.41 25.14
C ASN A 53 13.13 -14.58 24.22
N SER A 54 12.37 -15.66 24.43
CA SER A 54 11.19 -16.07 23.65
C SER A 54 9.95 -15.17 23.77
N SER A 55 10.05 -14.02 24.45
CA SER A 55 8.93 -13.12 24.75
C SER A 55 9.19 -11.67 24.34
N VAL A 56 10.16 -11.44 23.44
CA VAL A 56 10.54 -10.09 23.00
C VAL A 56 10.27 -9.95 21.51
N ALA A 57 9.59 -8.86 21.12
CA ALA A 57 9.45 -8.47 19.73
C ALA A 57 10.73 -7.75 19.25
N ASN A 58 11.26 -8.18 18.11
CA ASN A 58 12.47 -7.60 17.51
C ASN A 58 12.13 -6.80 16.26
N ILE A 59 12.69 -5.59 16.17
CA ILE A 59 12.58 -4.72 15.00
C ILE A 59 14.00 -4.44 14.51
N GLY A 60 14.27 -4.76 13.24
CA GLY A 60 15.57 -4.44 12.62
C GLY A 60 15.67 -2.95 12.32
N ILE A 61 14.75 -2.44 11.50
CA ILE A 61 14.68 -1.02 11.10
C ILE A 61 13.24 -0.53 11.29
N MET A 62 13.08 0.65 11.89
CA MET A 62 11.80 1.36 11.99
C MET A 62 11.86 2.67 11.21
N GLY A 63 11.13 2.76 10.10
CA GLY A 63 10.85 4.04 9.44
C GLY A 63 9.58 4.66 10.01
N LYS A 64 9.73 5.69 10.86
CA LYS A 64 8.61 6.41 11.48
C LYS A 64 8.72 7.89 11.15
N SER A 65 7.64 8.44 10.60
CA SER A 65 7.49 9.88 10.39
C SER A 65 6.20 10.33 11.07
N VAL A 66 6.30 11.40 11.86
CA VAL A 66 5.18 12.00 12.60
C VAL A 66 5.23 13.49 12.35
N VAL A 67 4.15 14.06 11.84
CA VAL A 67 4.00 15.51 11.71
C VAL A 67 3.10 16.02 12.81
N THR A 68 3.58 16.98 13.59
CA THR A 68 2.84 17.67 14.65
C THR A 68 2.69 19.14 14.26
N GLY A 69 1.48 19.61 13.92
CA GLY A 69 1.23 21.00 13.54
C GLY A 69 -0.16 21.24 12.95
N TYR A 70 -0.51 22.50 12.71
CA TYR A 70 -1.76 22.91 12.06
C TYR A 70 -1.50 23.20 10.58
N GLY A 71 -1.94 22.30 9.70
CA GLY A 71 -1.81 22.45 8.25
C GLY A 71 -1.93 21.12 7.49
N THR A 72 -2.10 21.17 6.17
CA THR A 72 -2.05 19.97 5.31
C THR A 72 -0.60 19.52 5.20
N ALA A 73 -0.28 18.35 5.75
CA ALA A 73 1.05 17.76 5.65
C ALA A 73 0.96 16.28 5.31
N ALA A 74 1.89 15.80 4.49
CA ALA A 74 2.09 14.39 4.20
C ALA A 74 3.30 13.89 5.00
N SER A 75 3.19 12.70 5.56
CA SER A 75 4.31 12.01 6.22
C SER A 75 4.38 10.58 5.71
N CYS A 76 5.58 10.12 5.39
CA CYS A 76 5.84 8.73 5.03
C CYS A 76 6.89 8.16 5.98
N GLY A 77 6.59 7.01 6.59
CA GLY A 77 7.57 6.30 7.42
C GLY A 77 8.63 5.60 6.57
N VAL A 78 8.19 4.81 5.59
CA VAL A 78 9.03 4.09 4.63
C VAL A 78 8.51 4.35 3.22
N TYR A 79 9.39 4.77 2.31
CA TYR A 79 9.09 4.98 0.90
C TYR A 79 10.01 4.09 0.04
N GLY A 80 9.47 2.99 -0.48
CA GLY A 80 10.21 2.06 -1.32
C GLY A 80 9.99 2.36 -2.80
N MET A 81 11.03 2.83 -3.49
CA MET A 81 11.01 3.12 -4.92
C MET A 81 12.12 2.35 -5.61
N ALA A 82 11.78 1.62 -6.67
CA ALA A 82 12.74 0.95 -7.54
C ALA A 82 12.40 1.29 -9.00
N SER A 83 13.42 1.58 -9.80
CA SER A 83 13.27 1.96 -11.20
C SER A 83 14.20 1.15 -12.09
N HIS A 84 13.70 0.87 -13.30
CA HIS A 84 14.32 0.22 -14.45
C HIS A 84 15.40 -0.84 -14.20
N SER A 85 15.09 -2.08 -14.55
CA SER A 85 16.06 -3.16 -14.74
C SER A 85 16.14 -3.49 -16.23
N TYR A 86 17.31 -3.29 -16.85
CA TYR A 86 17.53 -3.60 -18.27
C TYR A 86 17.25 -5.08 -18.61
N THR A 87 17.44 -5.99 -17.66
CA THR A 87 17.30 -7.45 -17.85
C THR A 87 16.74 -8.18 -16.62
N GLY A 88 16.26 -7.45 -15.61
CA GLY A 88 15.91 -8.01 -14.29
C GLY A 88 14.54 -7.57 -13.78
N MET A 89 14.32 -7.70 -12.47
CA MET A 89 13.13 -7.22 -11.78
C MET A 89 13.51 -6.14 -10.77
N CYS A 90 12.66 -5.13 -10.61
CA CYS A 90 12.82 -4.06 -9.63
C CYS A 90 11.69 -4.17 -8.59
N TYR A 91 12.06 -4.14 -7.30
CA TYR A 91 11.10 -4.16 -6.19
C TYR A 91 11.33 -2.95 -5.30
N GLY A 92 10.32 -2.08 -5.15
CA GLY A 92 10.39 -0.96 -4.21
C GLY A 92 10.34 -1.44 -2.75
N VAL A 93 9.45 -2.38 -2.45
CA VAL A 93 9.36 -3.09 -1.17
C VAL A 93 9.14 -4.57 -1.46
N ALA A 94 9.99 -5.43 -0.91
CA ALA A 94 9.84 -6.88 -0.98
C ALA A 94 9.89 -7.46 0.44
N GLY A 95 8.79 -8.07 0.86
CA GLY A 95 8.69 -8.79 2.13
C GLY A 95 8.67 -10.29 1.90
N SER A 96 9.40 -11.06 2.70
CA SER A 96 9.38 -12.52 2.65
C SER A 96 9.36 -13.11 4.05
N LEU A 97 8.57 -14.16 4.23
CA LEU A 97 8.52 -14.93 5.47
C LEU A 97 9.24 -16.26 5.22
N LEU A 98 10.50 -16.36 5.65
CA LEU A 98 11.34 -17.55 5.45
C LEU A 98 11.22 -18.58 6.58
N SER A 99 10.44 -18.29 7.63
CA SER A 99 10.29 -19.18 8.79
C SER A 99 9.19 -20.22 8.58
N ASN A 100 9.15 -21.24 9.43
CA ASN A 100 8.04 -22.20 9.50
C ASN A 100 6.82 -21.68 10.30
N SER A 101 6.95 -20.53 10.94
CA SER A 101 5.90 -19.93 11.77
C SER A 101 4.85 -19.21 10.93
N ASN A 102 3.69 -18.96 11.53
CA ASN A 102 2.68 -18.07 10.97
C ASN A 102 3.22 -16.63 10.91
N GLY A 103 2.78 -15.87 9.91
CA GLY A 103 3.25 -14.52 9.70
C GLY A 103 2.85 -13.97 8.33
N ALA A 104 3.32 -12.75 8.05
CA ALA A 104 3.18 -12.13 6.74
C ALA A 104 4.54 -11.60 6.25
N GLY A 105 4.81 -11.68 4.95
CA GLY A 105 5.98 -11.03 4.34
C GLY A 105 5.88 -9.51 4.42
N VAL A 106 4.70 -8.96 4.08
CA VAL A 106 4.35 -7.55 4.23
C VAL A 106 3.09 -7.45 5.09
N MET A 107 3.06 -6.53 6.06
CA MET A 107 1.89 -6.29 6.89
C MET A 107 1.54 -4.81 6.91
N GLY A 108 0.26 -4.48 6.75
CA GLY A 108 -0.27 -3.12 6.87
C GLY A 108 -1.51 -3.07 7.76
N GLY A 109 -1.79 -1.91 8.34
CA GLY A 109 -2.98 -1.74 9.19
C GLY A 109 -3.21 -0.28 9.59
N THR A 110 -4.41 0.01 10.10
CA THR A 110 -4.85 1.37 10.45
C THR A 110 -4.61 1.77 11.91
N SER A 111 -3.98 0.91 12.70
CA SER A 111 -3.68 1.13 14.13
C SER A 111 -2.30 0.52 14.48
N ASP A 112 -1.83 0.67 15.72
CA ASP A 112 -0.65 -0.08 16.16
C ASP A 112 -1.01 -1.56 16.29
N PHE A 113 -0.36 -2.42 15.51
CA PHE A 113 -0.65 -3.85 15.41
C PHE A 113 0.59 -4.73 15.69
N MET A 114 1.65 -4.16 16.28
CA MET A 114 2.82 -4.94 16.69
C MET A 114 2.39 -6.11 17.58
N GLY A 115 2.74 -7.35 17.17
CA GLY A 115 2.42 -8.57 17.93
C GLY A 115 1.04 -9.18 17.65
N TYR A 116 0.34 -8.75 16.60
CA TYR A 116 -0.93 -9.39 16.21
C TYR A 116 -0.73 -10.86 15.77
N ASN A 117 -1.52 -11.77 16.35
CA ASN A 117 -1.43 -13.20 16.06
C ASN A 117 -2.07 -13.52 14.71
N LEU A 118 -1.26 -14.07 13.80
CA LEU A 118 -1.73 -14.59 12.52
C LEU A 118 -1.92 -16.10 12.60
N TYR A 119 -3.02 -16.58 12.02
CA TYR A 119 -3.37 -18.01 11.94
C TYR A 119 -3.03 -18.60 10.57
N GLY A 120 -1.88 -18.21 10.01
CA GLY A 120 -1.40 -18.71 8.73
C GLY A 120 -0.16 -17.99 8.22
N LYS A 121 0.28 -18.36 7.02
CA LYS A 121 1.40 -17.75 6.30
C LYS A 121 0.88 -16.96 5.10
N TYR A 122 1.23 -15.68 5.05
CA TYR A 122 0.76 -14.77 4.01
C TYR A 122 1.93 -14.05 3.35
N ALA A 123 1.84 -13.78 2.05
CA ALA A 123 2.77 -12.85 1.41
C ALA A 123 2.47 -11.40 1.84
N GLY A 124 1.19 -11.06 1.98
CA GLY A 124 0.69 -9.78 2.47
C GLY A 124 -0.49 -9.97 3.42
N TYR A 125 -0.57 -9.20 4.51
CA TYR A 125 -1.70 -9.17 5.43
C TYR A 125 -2.09 -7.73 5.76
N PHE A 126 -3.36 -7.39 5.60
CA PHE A 126 -3.86 -6.03 5.83
C PHE A 126 -4.97 -6.05 6.89
N LEU A 127 -4.72 -5.39 8.02
CA LEU A 127 -5.70 -5.19 9.09
C LEU A 127 -6.45 -3.86 8.87
N GLY A 128 -7.55 -3.94 8.14
CA GLY A 128 -8.39 -2.80 7.78
C GLY A 128 -8.74 -2.80 6.29
N ASN A 129 -9.40 -1.73 5.85
CA ASN A 129 -9.78 -1.57 4.44
C ASN A 129 -8.53 -1.41 3.56
N PHE A 130 -8.51 -2.12 2.44
CA PHE A 130 -7.46 -2.03 1.42
C PHE A 130 -8.08 -1.53 0.12
N ASP A 131 -7.54 -0.42 -0.39
CA ASP A 131 -8.01 0.22 -1.62
C ASP A 131 -6.97 0.07 -2.73
N VAL A 132 -7.44 -0.17 -3.96
CA VAL A 132 -6.60 -0.43 -5.13
C VAL A 132 -7.09 0.41 -6.31
N VAL A 133 -6.22 1.27 -6.80
CA VAL A 133 -6.39 1.89 -8.11
C VAL A 133 -5.88 0.93 -9.18
N GLY A 134 -6.77 0.44 -10.03
CA GLY A 134 -6.45 -0.54 -11.08
C GLY A 134 -7.23 -1.83 -10.92
N SER A 135 -6.57 -2.97 -11.19
CA SER A 135 -7.18 -4.30 -11.13
C SER A 135 -6.46 -5.19 -10.13
N VAL A 136 -7.24 -6.00 -9.40
CA VAL A 136 -6.72 -7.11 -8.58
C VAL A 136 -6.93 -8.40 -9.35
N THR A 137 -5.85 -9.11 -9.65
CA THR A 137 -5.91 -10.45 -10.24
C THR A 137 -5.69 -11.49 -9.14
N ALA A 138 -6.70 -12.32 -8.90
CA ALA A 138 -6.62 -13.41 -7.95
C ALA A 138 -7.23 -14.68 -8.56
N PRO A 139 -6.64 -15.86 -8.35
CA PRO A 139 -7.26 -17.11 -8.76
C PRO A 139 -8.53 -17.42 -7.95
N SER A 140 -8.64 -16.89 -6.73
CA SER A 140 -9.81 -17.05 -5.87
C SER A 140 -9.90 -15.92 -4.85
N ILE A 141 -11.13 -15.53 -4.52
CA ILE A 141 -11.48 -14.63 -3.41
C ILE A 141 -12.35 -15.44 -2.45
N ILE A 142 -11.86 -15.70 -1.24
CA ILE A 142 -12.52 -16.57 -0.27
C ILE A 142 -13.06 -15.72 0.87
N GLN A 143 -14.38 -15.73 1.05
CA GLN A 143 -15.06 -15.17 2.21
C GLN A 143 -15.45 -16.33 3.14
N PRO A 144 -14.99 -16.35 4.40
CA PRO A 144 -15.44 -17.34 5.38
C PRO A 144 -16.96 -17.28 5.54
N SER A 145 -17.63 -18.42 5.40
CA SER A 145 -19.10 -18.57 5.50
C SER A 145 -19.47 -19.79 6.34
N ASP A 146 -18.75 -19.97 7.46
CA ASP A 146 -19.02 -21.06 8.42
C ASP A 146 -20.25 -20.74 9.27
N LEU A 147 -21.04 -21.76 9.62
CA LEU A 147 -22.21 -21.62 10.50
C LEU A 147 -21.84 -20.98 11.84
N GLN A 148 -20.65 -21.25 12.37
CA GLN A 148 -20.17 -20.68 13.64
C GLN A 148 -19.84 -19.19 13.55
N LEU A 149 -19.73 -18.64 12.35
CA LEU A 149 -19.46 -17.22 12.09
C LEU A 149 -20.73 -16.44 11.71
N SER A 150 -21.89 -17.11 11.72
CA SER A 150 -23.14 -16.58 11.19
C SER A 150 -24.27 -16.73 12.21
N ASP A 151 -24.96 -15.62 12.51
CA ASP A 151 -26.12 -15.60 13.39
C ASP A 151 -27.39 -15.21 12.63
N ASN A 152 -28.58 -15.51 13.19
CA ASN A 152 -29.89 -15.11 12.65
C ASN A 152 -30.17 -15.57 11.21
N ILE A 153 -29.80 -16.82 10.90
CA ILE A 153 -29.99 -17.41 9.57
C ILE A 153 -31.48 -17.65 9.28
N THR A 154 -31.97 -17.01 8.22
CA THR A 154 -33.34 -17.19 7.73
C THR A 154 -33.34 -17.36 6.20
N SER A 155 -34.32 -18.09 5.67
CA SER A 155 -34.47 -18.22 4.21
C SER A 155 -34.79 -16.87 3.58
N ILE A 156 -34.20 -16.56 2.42
CA ILE A 156 -34.54 -15.36 1.66
C ILE A 156 -36.03 -15.33 1.26
N SER A 157 -36.66 -16.50 1.12
CA SER A 157 -38.08 -16.64 0.80
C SER A 157 -39.02 -16.11 1.89
N SER A 158 -38.57 -16.02 3.15
CA SER A 158 -39.41 -15.54 4.26
C SER A 158 -39.48 -14.02 4.36
N ARG A 159 -38.71 -13.27 3.55
CA ARG A 159 -38.62 -11.80 3.63
C ARG A 159 -39.79 -11.02 3.01
N GLY A 160 -40.81 -11.71 2.50
CA GLY A 160 -41.96 -11.09 1.83
C GLY A 160 -41.60 -10.56 0.42
N GLY A 161 -42.42 -10.92 -0.57
CA GLY A 161 -42.06 -10.76 -1.98
C GLY A 161 -41.12 -11.86 -2.46
N SER A 162 -41.30 -12.34 -3.69
CA SER A 162 -40.39 -13.33 -4.26
C SER A 162 -39.03 -12.66 -4.50
N ALA A 163 -37.93 -13.26 -4.01
CA ALA A 163 -36.57 -12.82 -4.35
C ALA A 163 -36.37 -12.70 -5.87
N LEU A 164 -37.05 -13.59 -6.63
CA LEU A 164 -37.12 -13.56 -8.08
C LEU A 164 -37.76 -12.27 -8.63
N ASN A 165 -38.83 -11.76 -8.01
CA ASN A 165 -39.47 -10.53 -8.50
C ASN A 165 -38.53 -9.33 -8.36
N LYS A 166 -37.87 -9.22 -7.20
CA LYS A 166 -36.86 -8.17 -6.96
C LYS A 166 -35.68 -8.28 -7.92
N LEU A 167 -35.31 -9.50 -8.30
CA LEU A 167 -34.26 -9.75 -9.28
C LEU A 167 -34.68 -9.31 -10.68
N LEU A 168 -35.94 -9.55 -11.06
CA LEU A 168 -36.50 -9.08 -12.33
C LEU A 168 -36.62 -7.55 -12.39
N ASP A 169 -36.75 -6.89 -11.25
CA ASP A 169 -36.77 -5.43 -11.15
C ASP A 169 -35.38 -4.78 -11.30
N MET A 170 -34.30 -5.56 -11.27
CA MET A 170 -32.94 -5.03 -11.45
C MET A 170 -32.66 -4.65 -12.91
N ASN A 171 -32.11 -3.46 -13.11
CA ASN A 171 -31.75 -2.95 -14.44
C ASN A 171 -30.24 -3.07 -14.68
N VAL A 172 -29.84 -4.00 -15.56
CA VAL A 172 -28.45 -4.13 -16.00
C VAL A 172 -28.15 -3.09 -17.06
N VAL A 173 -27.13 -2.27 -16.83
CA VAL A 173 -26.73 -1.18 -17.72
C VAL A 173 -25.34 -1.39 -18.30
N GLU A 174 -25.14 -0.84 -19.48
CA GLU A 174 -23.82 -0.70 -20.12
C GLU A 174 -23.31 0.73 -19.92
N TYR A 175 -22.05 0.90 -19.52
CA TYR A 175 -21.48 2.21 -19.24
C TYR A 175 -19.95 2.27 -19.49
N THR A 176 -19.43 3.48 -19.64
CA THR A 176 -17.98 3.76 -19.61
C THR A 176 -17.61 4.48 -18.30
N ARG A 177 -16.36 4.35 -17.87
CA ARG A 177 -15.92 4.91 -16.58
C ARG A 177 -15.45 6.34 -16.76
N LYS A 178 -15.90 7.22 -15.86
CA LYS A 178 -15.23 8.50 -15.64
C LYS A 178 -14.00 8.26 -14.76
N PRO A 179 -12.93 9.07 -14.89
CA PRO A 179 -11.82 9.04 -13.95
C PRO A 179 -12.32 9.19 -12.51
N LEU A 180 -12.00 8.23 -11.63
CA LEU A 180 -12.37 8.28 -10.21
C LEU A 180 -11.44 9.17 -9.37
N ILE A 181 -10.34 9.65 -9.96
CA ILE A 181 -9.30 10.43 -9.28
C ILE A 181 -9.71 11.86 -8.83
N PRO A 182 -10.81 12.51 -9.28
CA PRO A 182 -11.19 13.82 -8.74
C PRO A 182 -11.36 13.89 -7.21
N SER A 183 -11.49 12.76 -6.51
CA SER A 183 -11.57 12.69 -5.04
C SER A 183 -10.23 12.43 -4.33
N LEU A 184 -9.17 12.05 -5.06
CA LEU A 184 -7.82 12.00 -4.50
C LEU A 184 -7.30 13.43 -4.39
N LYS A 185 -7.08 13.94 -3.18
CA LYS A 185 -6.28 15.14 -2.96
C LYS A 185 -4.85 14.85 -3.39
N LEU A 186 -4.59 14.93 -4.69
CA LEU A 186 -3.26 14.74 -5.25
C LEU A 186 -2.37 15.90 -4.80
N PRO A 187 -1.08 15.66 -4.52
CA PRO A 187 -0.10 16.73 -4.42
C PRO A 187 -0.12 17.58 -5.70
N ASP A 188 0.10 18.89 -5.59
CA ASP A 188 0.00 19.87 -6.69
C ASP A 188 0.87 19.56 -7.94
N THR A 189 1.79 18.60 -7.85
CA THR A 189 2.73 18.19 -8.89
C THR A 189 2.32 16.94 -9.68
N VAL A 190 1.24 16.24 -9.29
CA VAL A 190 0.80 14.99 -9.93
C VAL A 190 -0.51 15.20 -10.67
N SER A 191 -0.53 14.93 -11.97
CA SER A 191 -1.77 14.97 -12.76
C SER A 191 -2.56 13.67 -12.66
N VAL A 192 -3.89 13.79 -12.73
CA VAL A 192 -4.85 12.67 -12.72
C VAL A 192 -4.59 11.72 -13.89
N GLU A 193 -4.32 12.26 -15.07
CA GLU A 193 -4.13 11.52 -16.30
C GLU A 193 -2.93 10.58 -16.20
N LYS A 194 -1.84 11.04 -15.56
CA LYS A 194 -0.64 10.24 -15.36
C LYS A 194 -0.91 9.04 -14.45
N VAL A 195 -1.66 9.24 -13.35
CA VAL A 195 -2.00 8.16 -12.43
C VAL A 195 -2.85 7.08 -13.10
N LEU A 196 -3.84 7.46 -13.92
CA LEU A 196 -4.67 6.50 -14.66
C LEU A 196 -3.86 5.68 -15.67
N GLN A 197 -2.95 6.35 -16.39
CA GLN A 197 -2.05 5.69 -17.34
C GLN A 197 -1.12 4.71 -16.60
N ASP A 198 -0.50 5.15 -15.51
CA ASP A 198 0.40 4.32 -14.71
C ASP A 198 -0.33 3.13 -14.07
N ALA A 199 -1.60 3.29 -13.70
CA ALA A 199 -2.45 2.23 -13.14
C ALA A 199 -3.14 1.36 -14.21
N ASN A 200 -2.91 1.61 -15.50
CA ASN A 200 -3.50 0.90 -16.63
C ASN A 200 -5.05 0.81 -16.55
N VAL A 201 -5.70 1.92 -16.17
CA VAL A 201 -7.16 1.99 -16.07
C VAL A 201 -7.74 2.35 -17.44
N ASP A 202 -8.45 1.41 -18.05
CA ASP A 202 -9.14 1.62 -19.33
C ASP A 202 -10.50 2.31 -19.10
N ILE A 203 -10.57 3.59 -19.48
CA ILE A 203 -11.77 4.44 -19.28
C ILE A 203 -12.77 4.32 -20.43
N ASP A 204 -12.32 3.95 -21.63
CA ASP A 204 -13.13 3.90 -22.84
C ASP A 204 -13.77 2.52 -23.05
N LYS A 205 -13.31 1.51 -22.33
CA LYS A 205 -13.91 0.18 -22.34
C LYS A 205 -15.36 0.21 -21.86
N LYS A 206 -16.20 -0.49 -22.60
CA LYS A 206 -17.58 -0.78 -22.21
C LYS A 206 -17.59 -1.75 -21.02
N HIS A 207 -18.29 -1.35 -19.96
CA HIS A 207 -18.52 -2.14 -18.76
C HIS A 207 -20.02 -2.45 -18.63
N PHE A 208 -20.32 -3.56 -17.98
CA PHE A 208 -21.68 -3.95 -17.61
C PHE A 208 -21.79 -4.00 -16.09
N GLY A 209 -22.92 -3.56 -15.56
CA GLY A 209 -23.16 -3.59 -14.13
C GLY A 209 -24.52 -3.02 -13.76
N LEU A 210 -24.65 -2.69 -12.48
CA LEU A 210 -25.83 -2.10 -11.88
C LEU A 210 -25.53 -0.68 -11.38
N ILE A 211 -26.53 0.19 -11.42
CA ILE A 211 -26.47 1.51 -10.79
C ILE A 211 -26.75 1.37 -9.29
N ALA A 212 -25.79 1.77 -8.45
CA ALA A 212 -25.87 1.59 -6.99
C ALA A 212 -27.12 2.25 -6.38
N GLN A 213 -27.52 3.43 -6.85
CA GLN A 213 -28.71 4.15 -6.37
C GLN A 213 -30.01 3.40 -6.68
N GLU A 214 -30.10 2.77 -7.86
CA GLU A 214 -31.27 1.97 -8.24
C GLU A 214 -31.30 0.68 -7.40
N LEU A 215 -30.18 -0.03 -7.32
CA LEU A 215 -30.07 -1.25 -6.54
C LEU A 215 -30.37 -1.02 -5.05
N GLN A 216 -29.99 0.14 -4.50
CA GLN A 216 -30.26 0.48 -3.10
C GLN A 216 -31.75 0.51 -2.77
N THR A 217 -32.62 0.79 -3.73
CA THR A 217 -34.08 0.74 -3.52
C THR A 217 -34.64 -0.69 -3.44
N ILE A 218 -33.92 -1.67 -3.98
CA ILE A 218 -34.33 -3.08 -4.09
C ILE A 218 -33.63 -3.94 -3.01
N TYR A 219 -32.30 -3.81 -2.93
CA TYR A 219 -31.37 -4.50 -2.03
C TYR A 219 -30.41 -3.48 -1.38
N PRO A 220 -30.88 -2.65 -0.42
CA PRO A 220 -30.05 -1.64 0.24
C PRO A 220 -28.81 -2.22 0.92
N GLU A 221 -28.86 -3.46 1.39
CA GLU A 221 -27.76 -4.18 2.03
C GLU A 221 -26.57 -4.47 1.11
N LEU A 222 -26.79 -4.54 -0.21
CA LEU A 222 -25.73 -4.78 -1.19
C LEU A 222 -24.99 -3.50 -1.59
N VAL A 223 -25.43 -2.34 -1.10
CA VAL A 223 -24.88 -1.03 -1.48
C VAL A 223 -24.15 -0.42 -0.29
N VAL A 224 -22.84 -0.21 -0.47
CA VAL A 224 -21.94 0.31 0.56
C VAL A 224 -21.48 1.70 0.17
N LYS A 225 -21.43 2.63 1.12
CA LYS A 225 -20.83 3.95 0.91
C LYS A 225 -19.33 3.89 1.20
N GLY A 226 -18.52 4.18 0.19
CA GLY A 226 -17.06 4.26 0.29
C GLY A 226 -16.57 5.42 1.15
N GLN A 227 -15.29 5.39 1.52
CA GLN A 227 -14.65 6.47 2.29
C GLN A 227 -14.56 7.78 1.50
N ASP A 228 -14.56 7.69 0.17
CA ASP A 228 -14.66 8.79 -0.78
C ASP A 228 -16.08 9.38 -0.89
N GLY A 229 -17.07 8.75 -0.25
CA GLY A 229 -18.46 9.16 -0.23
C GLY A 229 -19.32 8.63 -1.38
N TYR A 230 -18.73 7.90 -2.34
CA TYR A 230 -19.48 7.29 -3.45
C TYR A 230 -20.13 5.97 -3.02
N LEU A 231 -21.19 5.57 -3.72
CA LEU A 231 -21.87 4.29 -3.48
C LEU A 231 -21.24 3.20 -4.36
N GLY A 232 -20.93 2.05 -3.77
CA GLY A 232 -20.44 0.85 -4.44
C GLY A 232 -21.38 -0.33 -4.23
N VAL A 233 -21.32 -1.31 -5.14
CA VAL A 233 -22.14 -2.54 -5.10
C VAL A 233 -21.27 -3.73 -4.69
N ASN A 234 -21.71 -4.51 -3.72
CA ASN A 234 -21.10 -5.80 -3.36
C ASN A 234 -21.56 -6.90 -4.33
N TYR A 235 -20.88 -6.99 -5.48
CA TYR A 235 -21.22 -7.99 -6.50
C TYR A 235 -20.98 -9.43 -6.03
N ILE A 236 -20.10 -9.67 -5.06
CA ILE A 236 -19.83 -11.04 -4.56
C ILE A 236 -21.07 -11.58 -3.83
N GLU A 237 -21.71 -10.75 -3.01
CA GLU A 237 -22.93 -11.12 -2.29
C GLU A 237 -24.19 -11.12 -3.18
N LEU A 238 -24.13 -10.47 -4.35
CA LEU A 238 -25.22 -10.54 -5.33
C LEU A 238 -25.31 -11.89 -6.04
N VAL A 239 -24.17 -12.56 -6.30
CA VAL A 239 -24.12 -13.84 -7.02
C VAL A 239 -25.07 -14.91 -6.44
N PRO A 240 -25.11 -15.21 -5.12
CA PRO A 240 -26.02 -16.22 -4.58
C PRO A 240 -27.50 -15.82 -4.60
N ILE A 241 -27.83 -14.58 -4.96
CA ILE A 241 -29.21 -14.10 -5.13
C ILE A 241 -29.68 -14.30 -6.58
N LEU A 242 -28.74 -14.34 -7.55
CA LEU A 242 -28.98 -14.60 -8.96
C LEU A 242 -29.32 -16.07 -9.23
#